data_AF-K9D148-F1
#
_entry.id   AF-K9D148-F1
#
_cell.length_a   1.000
_cell.length_b   1.000
_cell.length_c   1.000
_cell.angle_alpha   90.00
_cell.angle_beta   90.00
_cell.angle_gamma   90.00
#
_symmetry.space_group_name_H-M   'P 1'
#
loop_
_entity.id
_entity.type
_entity.pdbx_description
1 polymer ?
#
loop_
_entity_poly.entity_id
_entity_poly.type
_entity_poly.pdbx_seq_one_letter_code
_entity_poly.pdbx_strand_id
1 'polypeptide(L)'
;MPVIGFCAHVDTVDVSLSPEVHPQIIRNYDGGDIILNEALGIIMKRTEHPELPRYEGQDIIVSDGTSVLGADNKSAIANIMTALNTLIKEPSRYHGDIYVAFVPDEEVGLIGAKNIDYKKFPVDFAYTIDSCELGEIVYETFNAGTATVTIHGVSAHPMSAKGVLVNPTLLAVDFINMFNREETPECTEGKEGYIWCKGVQSNQSTAIVTLNIRDHDKVKYEAKKELIEKIRQNFNSNILEQRFLVK
;
A
#
# COMPACT_ATOMS: atom_id res chain seq x y z
N MET A 1 -24.83 -17.20 -19.34
CA MET A 1 -24.48 -16.39 -18.14
C MET A 1 -23.04 -15.97 -18.30
N PRO A 2 -22.64 -14.78 -17.83
CA PRO A 2 -21.24 -14.40 -17.84
C PRO A 2 -20.42 -15.38 -16.97
N VAL A 3 -19.17 -15.61 -17.36
CA VAL A 3 -18.18 -16.37 -16.60
C VAL A 3 -17.51 -15.40 -15.64
N ILE A 4 -17.58 -15.68 -14.34
CA ILE A 4 -17.07 -14.78 -13.30
C ILE A 4 -15.84 -15.37 -12.61
N GLY A 5 -14.96 -14.49 -12.13
CA GLY A 5 -13.79 -14.84 -11.34
C GLY A 5 -13.85 -14.33 -9.90
N PHE A 6 -13.29 -15.10 -8.97
CA PHE A 6 -12.90 -14.61 -7.65
C PHE A 6 -11.38 -14.70 -7.47
N CYS A 7 -10.78 -13.63 -6.97
CA CYS A 7 -9.35 -13.55 -6.70
C CYS A 7 -9.11 -13.30 -5.21
N ALA A 8 -8.08 -13.95 -4.67
CA ALA A 8 -7.59 -13.75 -3.30
C ALA A 8 -6.08 -14.02 -3.28
N HIS A 9 -5.35 -13.46 -2.31
CA HIS A 9 -3.92 -13.71 -2.15
C HIS A 9 -3.64 -14.64 -0.97
N VAL A 10 -2.53 -15.39 -1.04
CA VAL A 10 -2.20 -16.44 -0.06
C VAL A 10 -1.16 -16.01 0.96
N ASP A 11 -0.41 -14.98 0.64
CA ASP A 11 0.60 -14.40 1.51
C ASP A 11 -0.02 -13.53 2.60
N THR A 12 0.83 -13.04 3.49
CA THR A 12 0.47 -12.14 4.58
C THR A 12 1.62 -11.15 4.74
N VAL A 13 1.32 -9.89 5.02
CA VAL A 13 2.32 -8.85 5.24
C VAL A 13 3.44 -9.28 6.22
N ASP A 14 4.68 -8.97 5.86
CA ASP A 14 5.84 -9.09 6.76
C ASP A 14 6.03 -7.79 7.55
N VAL A 15 5.55 -7.82 8.79
CA VAL A 15 5.71 -6.73 9.77
C VAL A 15 6.77 -7.05 10.84
N SER A 16 7.68 -7.99 10.57
CA SER A 16 8.73 -8.42 11.52
C SER A 16 8.18 -8.97 12.85
N LEU A 17 6.98 -9.56 12.84
CA LEU A 17 6.35 -10.26 13.97
C LEU A 17 6.55 -11.77 13.85
N SER A 18 6.07 -12.52 14.86
CA SER A 18 6.13 -13.98 14.86
C SER A 18 5.38 -14.57 13.65
N PRO A 19 5.92 -15.58 12.96
CA PRO A 19 5.19 -16.32 11.93
C PRO A 19 4.17 -17.30 12.51
N GLU A 20 4.21 -17.57 13.83
CA GLU A 20 3.27 -18.46 14.51
C GLU A 20 2.03 -17.70 14.94
N VAL A 21 0.88 -18.07 14.38
CA VAL A 21 -0.41 -17.43 14.64
C VAL A 21 -1.20 -18.23 15.67
N HIS A 22 -1.59 -17.58 16.77
CA HIS A 22 -2.45 -18.14 17.80
C HIS A 22 -3.81 -17.40 17.80
N PRO A 23 -4.77 -17.81 16.94
CA PRO A 23 -6.04 -17.12 16.85
C PRO A 23 -6.91 -17.38 18.08
N GLN A 24 -7.60 -16.34 18.54
CA GLN A 24 -8.54 -16.38 19.65
C GLN A 24 -9.91 -15.91 19.17
N ILE A 25 -10.97 -16.55 19.68
CA ILE A 25 -12.35 -16.16 19.36
C ILE A 25 -12.93 -15.45 20.59
N ILE A 26 -13.25 -14.18 20.45
CA ILE A 26 -14.03 -13.43 21.43
C ILE A 26 -15.49 -13.53 21.02
N ARG A 27 -16.27 -14.28 21.80
CA ARG A 27 -17.69 -14.48 21.51
C ARG A 27 -18.53 -13.36 22.07
N ASN A 28 -19.53 -12.93 21.32
CA ASN A 28 -20.48 -11.88 21.72
C ASN A 28 -19.73 -10.69 22.36
N TYR A 29 -18.82 -10.09 21.59
CA TYR A 29 -17.94 -9.01 22.02
C TYR A 29 -18.75 -7.90 22.71
N ASP A 30 -18.35 -7.54 23.92
CA ASP A 30 -19.11 -6.65 24.82
C ASP A 30 -18.84 -5.16 24.59
N GLY A 31 -17.95 -4.83 23.65
CA GLY A 31 -17.52 -3.47 23.37
C GLY A 31 -16.38 -2.97 24.27
N GLY A 32 -15.84 -3.79 25.17
CA GLY A 32 -14.73 -3.43 26.05
C GLY A 32 -13.35 -3.53 25.39
N ASP A 33 -12.29 -3.31 26.17
CA ASP A 33 -10.93 -3.60 25.71
C ASP A 33 -10.75 -5.12 25.50
N ILE A 34 -9.97 -5.51 24.49
CA ILE A 34 -9.67 -6.92 24.21
C ILE A 34 -8.27 -7.22 24.70
N ILE A 35 -8.16 -8.10 25.69
CA ILE A 35 -6.87 -8.60 26.18
C ILE A 35 -6.36 -9.63 25.17
N LEU A 36 -5.36 -9.26 24.38
CA LEU A 36 -4.74 -10.16 23.40
C LEU A 36 -3.76 -11.11 24.09
N ASN A 37 -3.00 -10.60 25.06
CA ASN A 37 -2.01 -11.39 25.80
C ASN A 37 -1.81 -10.83 27.22
N GLU A 38 -2.31 -11.56 28.22
CA GLU A 38 -2.18 -11.14 29.62
C GLU A 38 -0.72 -11.16 30.10
N ALA A 39 0.06 -12.19 29.73
CA ALA A 39 1.43 -12.36 30.18
C ALA A 39 2.38 -11.28 29.65
N LEU A 40 2.11 -10.77 28.44
CA LEU A 40 2.87 -9.69 27.81
C LEU A 40 2.23 -8.31 28.03
N GLY A 41 1.05 -8.24 28.67
CA GLY A 41 0.31 -7.01 28.86
C GLY A 41 -0.17 -6.36 27.56
N ILE A 42 -0.42 -7.16 26.51
CA ILE A 42 -0.88 -6.67 25.21
C ILE A 42 -2.41 -6.58 25.23
N ILE A 43 -2.92 -5.36 25.09
CA ILE A 43 -4.34 -5.04 25.14
C ILE A 43 -4.67 -4.19 23.92
N MET A 44 -5.67 -4.60 23.16
CA MET A 44 -6.29 -3.80 22.12
C MET A 44 -7.36 -2.93 22.77
N LYS A 45 -7.04 -1.65 22.97
CA LYS A 45 -7.95 -0.74 23.69
C LYS A 45 -9.01 -0.17 22.78
N ARG A 46 -10.25 -0.12 23.25
CA ARG A 46 -11.39 0.50 22.55
C ARG A 46 -11.10 1.95 22.16
N THR A 47 -10.38 2.69 23.00
CA THR A 47 -10.05 4.10 22.75
C THR A 47 -9.04 4.32 21.63
N GLU A 48 -8.22 3.31 21.32
CA GLU A 48 -7.20 3.33 20.28
C GLU A 48 -7.74 2.78 18.95
N HIS A 49 -8.89 2.09 19.00
CA HIS A 49 -9.52 1.38 17.90
C HIS A 49 -10.99 1.81 17.70
N PRO A 50 -11.25 2.95 17.04
CA PRO A 50 -12.60 3.50 16.86
C PRO A 50 -13.53 2.62 16.00
N GLU A 51 -12.99 1.62 15.32
CA GLU A 51 -13.73 0.60 14.56
C GLU A 51 -14.42 -0.44 15.45
N LEU A 52 -13.86 -0.75 16.64
CA LEU A 52 -14.35 -1.81 17.51
C LEU A 52 -15.84 -1.71 17.91
N PRO A 53 -16.41 -0.53 18.21
CA PRO A 53 -17.82 -0.41 18.58
C PRO A 53 -18.80 -0.97 17.55
N ARG A 54 -18.41 -1.08 16.27
CA ARG A 54 -19.26 -1.63 15.20
C ARG A 54 -19.47 -3.15 15.33
N TYR A 55 -18.61 -3.83 16.09
CA TYR A 55 -18.61 -5.27 16.26
C TYR A 55 -19.24 -5.72 17.60
N GLU A 56 -19.81 -4.81 18.37
CA GLU A 56 -20.54 -5.15 19.61
C GLU A 56 -21.63 -6.20 19.34
N GLY A 57 -21.65 -7.27 20.13
CA GLY A 57 -22.54 -8.42 20.00
C GLY A 57 -22.13 -9.45 18.94
N GLN A 58 -21.03 -9.26 18.21
CA GLN A 58 -20.52 -10.21 17.21
C GLN A 58 -19.46 -11.14 17.81
N ASP A 59 -19.25 -12.30 17.15
CA ASP A 59 -18.05 -13.12 17.40
C ASP A 59 -16.90 -12.56 16.55
N ILE A 60 -15.80 -12.18 17.19
CA ILE A 60 -14.59 -11.65 16.53
C ILE A 60 -13.42 -12.61 16.71
N ILE A 61 -12.56 -12.69 15.70
CA ILE A 61 -11.33 -13.48 15.74
C ILE A 61 -10.16 -12.50 15.80
N VAL A 62 -9.27 -12.68 16.76
CA VAL A 62 -8.09 -11.83 16.98
C VAL A 62 -6.83 -12.68 17.10
N SER A 63 -5.64 -12.10 16.94
CA SER A 63 -4.39 -12.77 17.29
C SER A 63 -4.12 -12.72 18.79
N ASP A 64 -2.99 -13.27 19.24
CA ASP A 64 -2.46 -13.10 20.59
C ASP A 64 -1.56 -11.86 20.74
N GLY A 65 -1.56 -10.96 19.75
CA GLY A 65 -0.71 -9.77 19.74
C GLY A 65 0.78 -10.04 19.44
N THR A 66 1.22 -11.29 19.27
CA THR A 66 2.62 -11.62 18.92
C THR A 66 2.83 -11.80 17.41
N SER A 67 1.74 -11.92 16.67
CA SER A 67 1.67 -12.12 15.22
C SER A 67 0.50 -11.34 14.62
N VAL A 68 0.55 -11.17 13.29
CA VAL A 68 -0.64 -10.80 12.51
C VAL A 68 -1.62 -11.98 12.50
N LEU A 69 -2.93 -11.69 12.38
CA LEU A 69 -3.93 -12.75 12.28
C LEU A 69 -3.92 -13.41 10.89
N GLY A 70 -3.58 -12.66 9.85
CA GLY A 70 -3.68 -13.10 8.44
C GLY A 70 -5.11 -13.13 7.90
N ALA A 71 -6.03 -12.35 8.49
CA ALA A 71 -7.38 -12.19 7.94
C ALA A 71 -7.32 -11.62 6.52
N ASP A 72 -6.45 -10.64 6.32
CA ASP A 72 -5.91 -10.25 5.02
C ASP A 72 -4.85 -11.29 4.57
N ASN A 73 -5.09 -12.14 3.57
CA ASN A 73 -6.35 -12.35 2.82
C ASN A 73 -6.98 -13.74 3.03
N LYS A 74 -6.58 -14.46 4.09
CA LYS A 74 -7.07 -15.83 4.33
C LYS A 74 -8.55 -15.88 4.69
N SER A 75 -9.13 -14.80 5.20
CA SER A 75 -10.57 -14.70 5.43
C SER A 75 -11.36 -14.80 4.11
N ALA A 76 -10.85 -14.17 3.05
CA ALA A 76 -11.44 -14.24 1.72
C ALA A 76 -11.31 -15.63 1.11
N ILE A 77 -10.15 -16.27 1.25
CA ILE A 77 -9.96 -17.67 0.84
C ILE A 77 -11.01 -18.57 1.52
N ALA A 78 -11.18 -18.44 2.84
CA ALA A 78 -12.16 -19.22 3.59
C ALA A 78 -13.60 -18.97 3.09
N ASN A 79 -13.95 -17.70 2.81
CA ASN A 79 -15.27 -17.32 2.28
C ASN A 79 -15.50 -17.87 0.87
N ILE A 80 -14.52 -17.78 -0.04
CA ILE A 80 -14.60 -18.33 -1.40
C ILE A 80 -14.81 -19.85 -1.35
N MET A 81 -13.99 -20.55 -0.56
CA MET A 81 -14.10 -22.01 -0.43
C MET A 81 -15.45 -22.43 0.18
N THR A 82 -15.96 -21.66 1.15
CA THR A 82 -17.29 -21.88 1.74
C THR A 82 -18.41 -21.67 0.72
N ALA A 83 -18.33 -20.61 -0.09
CA ALA A 83 -19.29 -20.32 -1.14
C ALA A 83 -19.33 -21.44 -2.19
N LEU A 84 -18.16 -21.88 -2.68
CA LEU A 84 -18.06 -22.99 -3.64
C LEU A 84 -18.66 -24.29 -3.07
N ASN A 85 -18.31 -24.64 -1.82
CA ASN A 85 -18.86 -25.82 -1.15
C ASN A 85 -20.38 -25.74 -0.97
N THR A 86 -20.92 -24.55 -0.72
CA THR A 86 -22.37 -24.33 -0.63
C THR A 86 -23.05 -24.54 -1.98
N LEU A 87 -22.50 -23.99 -3.07
CA LEU A 87 -23.04 -24.16 -4.42
C LEU A 87 -23.04 -25.64 -4.86
N ILE A 88 -21.98 -26.37 -4.55
CA ILE A 88 -21.89 -27.82 -4.85
C ILE A 88 -22.96 -28.61 -4.09
N LYS A 89 -23.27 -28.23 -2.84
CA LYS A 89 -24.28 -28.91 -2.01
C LYS A 89 -25.72 -28.51 -2.35
N GLU A 90 -25.92 -27.37 -2.98
CA GLU A 90 -27.25 -26.81 -3.31
C GLU A 90 -27.42 -26.67 -4.84
N PRO A 91 -27.53 -27.79 -5.59
CA PRO A 91 -27.56 -27.77 -7.06
C PRO A 91 -28.79 -27.06 -7.66
N SER A 92 -29.80 -26.74 -6.85
CA SER A 92 -30.94 -25.91 -7.25
C SER A 92 -30.57 -24.43 -7.42
N ARG A 93 -29.42 -23.98 -6.89
CA ARG A 93 -28.93 -22.61 -7.05
C ARG A 93 -28.24 -22.48 -8.40
N TYR A 94 -28.90 -21.79 -9.31
CA TYR A 94 -28.40 -21.56 -10.66
C TYR A 94 -27.19 -20.62 -10.65
N HIS A 95 -26.10 -21.01 -11.30
CA HIS A 95 -24.90 -20.20 -11.48
C HIS A 95 -24.24 -20.51 -12.84
N GLY A 96 -23.44 -19.57 -13.34
CA GLY A 96 -22.57 -19.80 -14.50
C GLY A 96 -21.26 -20.47 -14.08
N ASP A 97 -20.28 -20.48 -14.97
CA ASP A 97 -18.93 -20.92 -14.62
C ASP A 97 -18.28 -19.91 -13.66
N ILE A 98 -17.66 -20.44 -12.61
CA ILE A 98 -16.95 -19.67 -11.59
C ILE A 98 -15.50 -20.13 -11.57
N TYR A 99 -14.59 -19.20 -11.82
CA TYR A 99 -13.15 -19.43 -11.72
C TYR A 99 -12.62 -18.81 -10.43
N VAL A 100 -11.61 -19.44 -9.83
CA VAL A 100 -10.94 -18.93 -8.63
C VAL A 100 -9.44 -18.88 -8.85
N ALA A 101 -8.83 -17.76 -8.50
CA ALA A 101 -7.39 -17.57 -8.52
C ALA A 101 -6.88 -17.22 -7.12
N PHE A 102 -5.98 -18.05 -6.61
CA PHE A 102 -5.20 -17.75 -5.41
C PHE A 102 -3.78 -17.38 -5.83
N VAL A 103 -3.40 -16.13 -5.61
CA VAL A 103 -2.12 -15.59 -6.07
C VAL A 103 -1.11 -15.45 -4.92
N PRO A 104 0.18 -15.72 -5.14
CA PRO A 104 1.23 -15.43 -4.16
C PRO A 104 1.73 -13.98 -4.28
N ASP A 105 2.48 -13.54 -3.28
CA ASP A 105 3.34 -12.35 -3.33
C ASP A 105 2.57 -11.05 -3.73
N GLU A 106 1.37 -10.87 -3.19
CA GLU A 106 0.60 -9.62 -3.30
C GLU A 106 1.29 -8.50 -2.52
N GLU A 107 1.67 -8.81 -1.27
CA GLU A 107 2.13 -7.84 -0.26
C GLU A 107 3.51 -7.25 -0.60
N VAL A 108 4.24 -7.92 -1.50
CA VAL A 108 5.55 -7.50 -2.01
C VAL A 108 5.47 -6.84 -3.39
N GLY A 109 4.29 -6.39 -3.80
CA GLY A 109 4.08 -5.54 -4.97
C GLY A 109 3.34 -6.22 -6.12
N LEU A 110 2.29 -6.98 -5.81
CA LEU A 110 1.38 -7.60 -6.77
C LEU A 110 2.08 -8.59 -7.72
N ILE A 111 3.13 -9.27 -7.26
CA ILE A 111 3.96 -10.11 -8.12
C ILE A 111 3.14 -11.27 -8.69
N GLY A 112 2.31 -11.93 -7.87
CA GLY A 112 1.45 -13.00 -8.35
C GLY A 112 0.43 -12.53 -9.39
N ALA A 113 -0.24 -11.40 -9.13
CA ALA A 113 -1.20 -10.83 -10.07
C ALA A 113 -0.55 -10.44 -11.41
N LYS A 114 0.68 -9.90 -11.39
CA LYS A 114 1.45 -9.54 -12.60
C LYS A 114 1.87 -10.76 -13.43
N ASN A 115 1.94 -11.94 -12.84
CA ASN A 115 2.40 -13.18 -13.48
C ASN A 115 1.29 -14.19 -13.75
N ILE A 116 0.01 -13.80 -13.57
CA ILE A 116 -1.10 -14.70 -13.82
C ILE A 116 -1.20 -15.06 -15.31
N ASP A 117 -1.35 -16.35 -15.60
CA ASP A 117 -1.65 -16.83 -16.96
C ASP A 117 -3.15 -16.69 -17.23
N TYR A 118 -3.56 -15.55 -17.80
CA TYR A 118 -4.96 -15.28 -18.11
C TYR A 118 -5.60 -16.30 -19.08
N LYS A 119 -4.82 -17.09 -19.82
CA LYS A 119 -5.38 -18.19 -20.62
C LYS A 119 -6.00 -19.29 -19.76
N LYS A 120 -5.55 -19.41 -18.50
CA LYS A 120 -6.08 -20.35 -17.50
C LYS A 120 -7.14 -19.71 -16.59
N PHE A 121 -7.42 -18.43 -16.79
CA PHE A 121 -8.45 -17.68 -16.06
C PHE A 121 -9.38 -16.93 -17.05
N PRO A 122 -10.10 -17.66 -17.92
CA PRO A 122 -10.92 -17.09 -18.99
C PRO A 122 -12.27 -16.58 -18.46
N VAL A 123 -12.26 -15.47 -17.73
CA VAL A 123 -13.45 -14.84 -17.14
C VAL A 123 -13.82 -13.55 -17.88
N ASP A 124 -15.10 -13.19 -17.88
CA ASP A 124 -15.57 -11.90 -18.40
C ASP A 124 -15.16 -10.74 -17.47
N PHE A 125 -15.20 -10.99 -16.16
CA PHE A 125 -14.76 -10.08 -15.10
C PHE A 125 -14.50 -10.87 -13.81
N ALA A 126 -13.77 -10.25 -12.87
CA ALA A 126 -13.47 -10.86 -11.58
C ALA A 126 -13.60 -9.86 -10.43
N TYR A 127 -13.78 -10.40 -9.23
CA TYR A 127 -13.75 -9.67 -7.97
C TYR A 127 -12.57 -10.15 -7.14
N THR A 128 -11.69 -9.23 -6.77
CA THR A 128 -10.74 -9.48 -5.69
C THR A 128 -11.47 -9.28 -4.38
N ILE A 129 -11.52 -10.31 -3.54
CA ILE A 129 -12.14 -10.20 -2.22
C ILE A 129 -11.04 -9.83 -1.24
N ASP A 130 -10.71 -8.54 -1.18
CA ASP A 130 -9.56 -8.03 -0.42
C ASP A 130 -9.80 -6.61 0.05
N SER A 131 -10.98 -6.41 0.62
CA SER A 131 -11.45 -5.13 1.17
C SER A 131 -11.75 -5.31 2.65
N CYS A 132 -11.81 -4.21 3.38
CA CYS A 132 -11.78 -4.24 4.83
C CYS A 132 -13.18 -4.27 5.42
N GLU A 133 -14.08 -3.42 4.94
CA GLU A 133 -15.36 -3.20 5.60
C GLU A 133 -16.52 -3.99 4.97
N LEU A 134 -17.50 -4.36 5.81
CA LEU A 134 -18.72 -4.99 5.34
C LEU A 134 -19.49 -4.06 4.39
N GLY A 135 -19.74 -4.54 3.17
CA GLY A 135 -20.46 -3.77 2.14
C GLY A 135 -19.57 -2.85 1.31
N GLU A 136 -18.24 -2.88 1.53
CA GLU A 136 -17.29 -2.12 0.73
C GLU A 136 -17.17 -2.68 -0.70
N ILE A 137 -17.21 -1.78 -1.68
CA ILE A 137 -16.96 -2.08 -3.09
C ILE A 137 -15.99 -1.03 -3.63
N VAL A 138 -14.75 -1.44 -3.87
CA VAL A 138 -13.73 -0.60 -4.48
C VAL A 138 -13.66 -0.89 -5.97
N TYR A 139 -14.05 0.09 -6.80
CA TYR A 139 -14.00 -0.01 -8.26
C TYR A 139 -13.08 1.02 -8.92
N GLU A 140 -12.43 1.86 -8.11
CA GLU A 140 -11.47 2.87 -8.55
C GLU A 140 -10.20 2.78 -7.69
N THR A 141 -9.05 2.80 -8.33
CA THR A 141 -7.74 2.82 -7.65
C THR A 141 -6.91 4.01 -8.13
N PHE A 142 -5.90 4.39 -7.37
CA PHE A 142 -4.93 5.39 -7.82
C PHE A 142 -4.18 4.95 -9.07
N ASN A 143 -3.88 5.90 -9.95
CA ASN A 143 -2.69 5.82 -10.79
C ASN A 143 -1.47 6.00 -9.89
N ALA A 144 -0.50 5.09 -9.99
CA ALA A 144 0.64 5.03 -9.09
C ALA A 144 1.96 5.12 -9.85
N GLY A 145 2.88 5.94 -9.34
CA GLY A 145 4.27 6.01 -9.79
C GLY A 145 5.22 6.22 -8.63
N THR A 146 6.47 5.85 -8.83
CA THR A 146 7.58 6.23 -7.97
C THR A 146 8.54 7.05 -8.83
N ALA A 147 9.14 8.10 -8.26
CA ALA A 147 10.19 8.84 -8.93
C ALA A 147 11.42 8.86 -8.02
N THR A 148 12.59 8.58 -8.58
CA THR A 148 13.86 8.69 -7.88
C THR A 148 14.65 9.85 -8.48
N VAL A 149 15.06 10.78 -7.61
CA VAL A 149 15.74 12.01 -7.99
C VAL A 149 17.13 11.95 -7.35
N THR A 150 18.16 11.80 -8.18
CA THR A 150 19.55 11.79 -7.74
C THR A 150 20.16 13.16 -7.96
N ILE A 151 20.79 13.73 -6.94
CA ILE A 151 21.44 15.04 -6.97
C ILE A 151 22.92 14.81 -6.70
N HIS A 152 23.79 15.21 -7.62
CA HIS A 152 25.23 15.15 -7.42
C HIS A 152 25.76 16.51 -6.97
N GLY A 153 26.52 16.48 -5.88
CA GLY A 153 27.26 17.63 -5.38
C GLY A 153 28.70 17.64 -5.85
N VAL A 154 29.41 18.65 -5.39
CA VAL A 154 30.86 18.79 -5.55
C VAL A 154 31.42 18.91 -4.14
N SER A 155 32.24 17.94 -3.73
CA SER A 155 32.88 17.97 -2.41
C SER A 155 34.13 18.84 -2.45
N ALA A 156 34.36 19.59 -1.38
CA ALA A 156 35.56 20.39 -1.17
C ALA A 156 35.89 20.41 0.32
N HIS A 157 37.18 20.51 0.65
CA HIS A 157 37.60 20.73 2.02
C HIS A 157 36.97 22.04 2.55
N PRO A 158 36.42 22.10 3.79
CA PRO A 158 35.69 23.27 4.28
C PRO A 158 36.48 24.59 4.16
N MET A 159 37.79 24.56 4.39
CA MET A 159 38.68 25.73 4.25
C MET A 159 38.78 26.28 2.81
N SER A 160 38.38 25.52 1.79
CA SER A 160 38.46 25.89 0.37
C SER A 160 37.11 25.76 -0.36
N ALA A 161 36.00 25.68 0.40
CA ALA A 161 34.67 25.39 -0.14
C ALA A 161 34.01 26.55 -0.88
N LYS A 162 34.41 27.80 -0.63
CA LYS A 162 33.77 28.99 -1.20
C LYS A 162 33.87 28.99 -2.73
N GLY A 163 32.73 28.92 -3.41
CA GLY A 163 32.64 28.92 -4.87
C GLY A 163 32.97 27.57 -5.54
N VAL A 164 33.21 26.51 -4.75
CA VAL A 164 33.57 25.17 -5.25
C VAL A 164 32.59 24.11 -4.73
N LEU A 165 32.25 24.16 -3.44
CA LEU A 165 31.36 23.17 -2.82
C LEU A 165 29.92 23.35 -3.35
N VAL A 166 29.34 22.25 -3.82
CA VAL A 166 27.91 22.14 -4.10
C VAL A 166 27.35 21.09 -3.16
N ASN A 167 26.59 21.51 -2.15
CA ASN A 167 26.07 20.60 -1.12
C ASN A 167 24.76 19.95 -1.61
N PRO A 168 24.76 18.65 -1.94
CA PRO A 168 23.58 17.99 -2.49
C PRO A 168 22.47 17.80 -1.44
N THR A 169 22.81 17.80 -0.15
CA THR A 169 21.82 17.72 0.94
C THR A 169 20.94 18.98 0.97
N LEU A 170 21.55 20.16 0.85
CA LEU A 170 20.79 21.41 0.84
C LEU A 170 19.94 21.53 -0.43
N LEU A 171 20.48 21.13 -1.58
CA LEU A 171 19.72 21.08 -2.83
C LEU A 171 18.53 20.12 -2.76
N ALA A 172 18.66 18.99 -2.07
CA ALA A 172 17.54 18.07 -1.84
C ALA A 172 16.43 18.72 -0.99
N VAL A 173 16.79 19.46 0.05
CA VAL A 173 15.85 20.21 0.89
C VAL A 173 15.14 21.29 0.05
N ASP A 174 15.88 22.04 -0.74
CA ASP A 174 15.31 23.07 -1.63
C ASP A 174 14.35 22.44 -2.65
N PHE A 175 14.74 21.33 -3.27
CA PHE A 175 13.91 20.59 -4.21
C PHE A 175 12.59 20.12 -3.58
N ILE A 176 12.65 19.54 -2.37
CA ILE A 176 11.46 19.07 -1.66
C ILE A 176 10.53 20.23 -1.28
N ASN A 177 11.10 21.37 -0.89
CA ASN A 177 10.32 22.56 -0.50
C ASN A 177 9.62 23.25 -1.69
N MET A 178 9.86 22.81 -2.94
CA MET A 178 9.12 23.29 -4.11
C MET A 178 7.78 22.58 -4.34
N PHE A 179 7.49 21.51 -3.61
CA PHE A 179 6.18 20.83 -3.66
C PHE A 179 5.18 21.47 -2.68
N ASN A 180 3.89 21.39 -3.02
CA ASN A 180 2.83 21.87 -2.14
C ASN A 180 2.66 20.92 -0.93
N ARG A 181 2.77 21.45 0.29
CA ARG A 181 2.58 20.68 1.52
C ARG A 181 1.12 20.28 1.79
N GLU A 182 0.17 20.92 1.11
CA GLU A 182 -1.25 20.53 1.17
C GLU A 182 -1.54 19.32 0.26
N GLU A 183 -0.65 18.99 -0.69
CA GLU A 183 -0.79 17.83 -1.59
C GLU A 183 0.08 16.65 -1.12
N THR A 184 0.01 16.33 0.18
CA THR A 184 0.72 15.20 0.82
C THR A 184 -0.27 14.23 1.49
N PRO A 185 0.11 12.97 1.72
CA PRO A 185 -0.80 11.96 2.30
C PRO A 185 -1.43 12.38 3.62
N GLU A 186 -0.69 13.12 4.47
CA GLU A 186 -1.18 13.63 5.75
C GLU A 186 -2.16 14.81 5.63
N CYS A 187 -2.40 15.33 4.42
CA CYS A 187 -3.30 16.46 4.14
C CYS A 187 -4.37 16.18 3.08
N THR A 188 -4.40 14.97 2.49
CA THR A 188 -5.34 14.58 1.42
C THR A 188 -6.27 13.45 1.87
N GLU A 189 -7.51 13.45 1.39
CA GLU A 189 -8.48 12.39 1.63
C GLU A 189 -9.23 11.94 0.36
N GLY A 190 -9.87 10.76 0.43
CA GLY A 190 -10.70 10.23 -0.65
C GLY A 190 -9.95 10.12 -1.98
N LYS A 191 -10.36 10.92 -2.97
CA LYS A 191 -9.81 10.87 -4.35
C LYS A 191 -8.70 11.90 -4.61
N GLU A 192 -8.30 12.66 -3.60
CA GLU A 192 -7.25 13.67 -3.74
C GLU A 192 -5.90 12.99 -4.00
N GLY A 193 -5.22 13.41 -5.07
CA GLY A 193 -3.90 12.91 -5.42
C GLY A 193 -2.78 13.71 -4.75
N TYR A 194 -1.66 13.06 -4.47
CA TYR A 194 -0.53 13.64 -3.75
C TYR A 194 0.83 13.39 -4.44
N ILE A 195 1.83 14.18 -4.05
CA ILE A 195 3.25 13.88 -4.24
C ILE A 195 3.89 13.74 -2.86
N TRP A 196 4.34 12.54 -2.52
CA TRP A 196 4.90 12.26 -1.21
C TRP A 196 6.41 12.01 -1.29
N CYS A 197 7.20 12.81 -0.56
CA CYS A 197 8.61 12.52 -0.34
C CYS A 197 8.78 11.40 0.68
N LYS A 198 8.85 10.16 0.20
CA LYS A 198 8.98 8.94 1.01
C LYS A 198 10.31 8.85 1.75
N GLY A 199 11.38 9.43 1.20
CA GLY A 199 12.68 9.39 1.86
C GLY A 199 13.78 10.17 1.15
N VAL A 200 14.77 10.58 1.95
CA VAL A 200 16.00 11.24 1.49
C VAL A 200 17.20 10.53 2.11
N GLN A 201 18.16 10.17 1.28
CA GLN A 201 19.48 9.69 1.72
C GLN A 201 20.54 10.57 1.11
N SER A 202 21.43 11.15 1.91
CA SER A 202 22.46 12.05 1.39
C SER A 202 23.81 11.94 2.09
N ASN A 203 24.84 12.39 1.39
CA ASN A 203 26.19 12.58 1.88
C ASN A 203 26.82 13.82 1.21
N GLN A 204 28.14 14.00 1.33
CA GLN A 204 28.84 15.17 0.80
C GLN A 204 28.87 15.23 -0.75
N SER A 205 28.65 14.13 -1.45
CA SER A 205 28.77 14.04 -2.91
C SER A 205 27.46 13.70 -3.62
N THR A 206 26.48 13.08 -2.96
CA THR A 206 25.21 12.71 -3.59
C THR A 206 24.05 12.75 -2.59
N ALA A 207 22.87 13.12 -3.07
CA ALA A 207 21.60 12.94 -2.39
C ALA A 207 20.62 12.19 -3.30
N ILE A 208 19.83 11.28 -2.73
CA ILE A 208 18.80 10.52 -3.42
C ILE A 208 17.48 10.82 -2.71
N VAL A 209 16.54 11.41 -3.45
CA VAL A 209 15.18 11.70 -3.01
C VAL A 209 14.23 10.70 -3.69
N THR A 210 13.41 10.01 -2.92
CA THR A 210 12.40 9.08 -3.44
C THR A 210 11.01 9.66 -3.22
N LEU A 211 10.25 9.80 -4.31
CA LEU A 211 8.90 10.34 -4.32
C LEU A 211 7.91 9.25 -4.71
N ASN A 212 6.73 9.26 -4.10
CA ASN A 212 5.55 8.54 -4.58
C ASN A 212 4.55 9.54 -5.17
N ILE A 213 4.00 9.20 -6.33
CA ILE A 213 3.01 10.02 -7.04
C ILE A 213 1.71 9.21 -7.10
N ARG A 214 0.61 9.81 -6.66
CA ARG A 214 -0.72 9.19 -6.71
C ARG A 214 -1.75 10.18 -7.23
N ASP A 215 -2.65 9.73 -8.10
CA ASP A 215 -3.87 10.46 -8.45
C ASP A 215 -4.92 9.52 -9.07
N HIS A 216 -6.20 9.68 -8.72
CA HIS A 216 -7.28 8.93 -9.38
C HIS A 216 -7.50 9.41 -10.82
N ASP A 217 -7.25 10.69 -11.10
CA ASP A 217 -7.38 11.25 -12.43
C ASP A 217 -6.06 11.11 -13.21
N LYS A 218 -6.14 10.49 -14.39
CA LYS A 218 -4.96 10.22 -15.23
C LYS A 218 -4.28 11.50 -15.71
N VAL A 219 -5.04 12.56 -16.02
CA VAL A 219 -4.49 13.84 -16.48
C VAL A 219 -3.74 14.53 -15.33
N LYS A 220 -4.33 14.55 -14.13
CA LYS A 220 -3.66 15.10 -12.94
C LYS A 220 -2.42 14.30 -12.54
N TYR A 221 -2.47 12.97 -12.67
CA TYR A 221 -1.30 12.10 -12.45
C TYR A 221 -0.14 12.45 -13.39
N GLU A 222 -0.41 12.64 -14.69
CA GLU A 222 0.64 13.04 -15.65
C GLU A 222 1.13 14.47 -15.38
N ALA A 223 0.25 15.41 -15.02
CA ALA A 223 0.63 16.77 -14.63
C ALA A 223 1.56 16.80 -13.40
N LYS A 224 1.36 15.92 -12.42
CA LYS A 224 2.28 15.75 -11.27
C LYS A 224 3.67 15.27 -11.71
N LYS A 225 3.76 14.37 -12.68
CA LYS A 225 5.04 13.93 -13.27
C LYS A 225 5.74 15.08 -14.00
N GLU A 226 4.99 15.86 -14.78
CA GLU A 226 5.50 17.05 -15.47
C GLU A 226 5.97 18.12 -14.47
N LEU A 227 5.29 18.31 -13.35
CA LEU A 227 5.71 19.22 -12.28
C LEU A 227 7.07 18.82 -11.70
N ILE A 228 7.27 17.54 -11.38
CA ILE A 228 8.56 17.04 -10.89
C ILE A 228 9.67 17.33 -11.90
N GLU A 229 9.41 17.06 -13.18
CA GLU A 229 10.37 17.32 -14.27
C GLU A 229 10.66 18.83 -14.44
N LYS A 230 9.63 19.68 -14.32
CA LYS A 230 9.79 21.14 -14.37
C LYS A 230 10.62 21.68 -13.21
N ILE A 231 10.34 21.22 -11.98
CA ILE A 231 11.11 21.59 -10.80
C ILE A 231 12.57 21.16 -10.99
N ARG A 232 12.79 19.93 -11.46
CA ARG A 232 14.12 19.40 -11.78
C ARG A 232 14.87 20.27 -12.79
N GLN A 233 14.20 20.73 -13.84
CA GLN A 233 14.81 21.59 -14.85
C GLN A 233 15.23 22.97 -14.30
N ASN A 234 14.51 23.52 -13.33
CA ASN A 234 14.89 24.78 -12.69
C ASN A 234 16.27 24.70 -12.02
N PHE A 235 16.59 23.57 -11.38
CA PHE A 235 17.92 23.34 -10.76
C PHE A 235 19.06 23.21 -11.79
N ASN A 236 18.77 22.76 -13.02
CA ASN A 236 19.76 22.61 -14.08
C ASN A 236 20.25 23.94 -14.69
N SER A 237 19.59 25.07 -14.40
CA SER A 237 19.90 26.34 -15.04
C SER A 237 21.12 27.09 -14.48
N ASN A 238 21.81 26.55 -13.46
CA ASN A 238 23.07 27.15 -13.01
C ASN A 238 24.18 26.20 -12.53
N ILE A 239 23.98 24.89 -12.40
CA ILE A 239 25.06 23.96 -12.01
C ILE A 239 24.80 22.57 -12.63
N LEU A 240 25.68 22.17 -13.56
CA LEU A 240 26.00 20.79 -14.00
C LEU A 240 24.94 20.02 -14.81
N GLU A 241 25.26 19.79 -16.09
CA GLU A 241 24.66 18.75 -16.92
C GLU A 241 24.88 17.35 -16.32
N GLN A 242 23.82 16.55 -16.40
CA GLN A 242 23.68 15.13 -16.10
C GLN A 242 23.18 14.73 -14.69
N ARG A 243 22.24 13.76 -14.76
CA ARG A 243 21.88 12.71 -13.79
C ARG A 243 20.75 13.01 -12.83
N PHE A 244 19.56 13.09 -13.41
CA PHE A 244 18.35 12.62 -12.75
C PHE A 244 17.83 11.42 -13.55
N LEU A 245 17.66 10.27 -12.89
CA LEU A 245 17.07 9.06 -13.48
C LEU A 245 15.72 8.83 -12.82
N VAL A 246 14.65 9.28 -13.46
CA VAL A 246 13.29 8.84 -13.11
C VAL A 246 13.12 7.44 -13.71
N LYS A 247 13.04 6.42 -12.85
CA LYS A 247 12.54 5.09 -13.24
C LYS A 247 11.06 5.01 -12.94
#